data_AF-A0A1I3TSG5-F1
#
_entry.id   AF-A0A1I3TSG5-F1
#
_cell.length_a   1.000
_cell.length_b   1.000
_cell.length_c   1.000
_cell.angle_alpha   90.00
_cell.angle_beta   90.00
_cell.angle_gamma   90.00
#
_symmetry.space_group_name_H-M   'P 1'
#
loop_
_entity.id
_entity.type
_entity.pdbx_description
1 polymer ?
#
loop_
_entity_poly.entity_id
_entity_poly.type
_entity_poly.pdbx_seq_one_letter_code
_entity_poly.pdbx_strand_id
1 'polypeptide(L)'
;MAKWRDSLERRFMEWRRLEYAVEHTLAGRRVLRVAGPRTPRLTTPVSVAIRREELGAVEETFQAGLACFCLGELTAEGRAAFLRVWHERLEAGATAVLADRRGEGCETPAELADLFGPHAKALNVEVGPTFWWVRYERA
;
A
#
# COMPACT_ATOMS: atom_id res chain seq x y z
N MET A 1 23.61 -14.20 -18.13
CA MET A 1 23.02 -12.88 -18.45
C MET A 1 21.50 -12.89 -18.65
N ALA A 2 20.82 -14.04 -18.77
CA ALA A 2 19.35 -14.11 -18.93
C ALA A 2 18.56 -14.05 -17.60
N LYS A 3 19.04 -14.74 -16.55
CA LYS A 3 18.32 -14.90 -15.27
C LYS A 3 17.92 -13.59 -14.57
N TRP A 4 18.69 -12.51 -14.73
CA TRP A 4 18.37 -11.22 -14.10
C TRP A 4 17.24 -10.49 -14.83
N ARG A 5 17.15 -10.61 -16.17
CA ARG A 5 16.05 -10.04 -16.97
C ARG A 5 14.75 -10.78 -16.67
N ASP A 6 14.79 -12.10 -16.64
CA ASP A 6 13.63 -12.93 -16.29
C ASP A 6 13.10 -12.60 -14.89
N SER A 7 14.00 -12.30 -13.94
CA SER A 7 13.61 -11.88 -12.59
C SER A 7 12.98 -10.48 -12.56
N LEU A 8 13.45 -9.54 -13.37
CA LEU A 8 12.87 -8.20 -13.45
C LEU A 8 11.52 -8.21 -14.16
N GLU A 9 11.39 -8.97 -15.26
CA GLU A 9 10.13 -9.13 -15.98
C GLU A 9 9.05 -9.76 -15.10
N ARG A 10 9.40 -10.80 -14.32
CA ARG A 10 8.45 -11.40 -13.36
C ARG A 10 7.97 -10.39 -12.32
N ARG A 11 8.88 -9.61 -11.74
CA ARG A 11 8.55 -8.54 -10.78
C ARG A 11 7.67 -7.48 -11.41
N PHE A 12 7.97 -7.07 -12.64
CA PHE A 12 7.18 -6.10 -13.37
C PHE A 12 5.77 -6.62 -13.64
N MET A 13 5.63 -7.88 -14.06
CA MET A 13 4.32 -8.51 -14.29
C MET A 13 3.51 -8.69 -13.01
N GLU A 14 4.17 -9.04 -11.89
CA GLU A 14 3.56 -9.09 -10.56
C GLU A 14 2.99 -7.71 -10.18
N TRP A 15 3.80 -6.65 -10.32
CA TRP A 15 3.38 -5.27 -10.06
C TRP A 15 2.24 -4.78 -10.97
N ARG A 16 2.29 -5.11 -12.27
CA ARG A 16 1.25 -4.72 -13.22
C ARG A 16 -0.12 -5.30 -12.90
N ARG A 17 -0.17 -6.53 -12.39
CA ARG A 17 -1.42 -7.17 -11.94
C ARG A 17 -2.02 -6.41 -10.76
N LEU A 18 -1.16 -6.00 -9.82
CA LEU A 18 -1.54 -5.18 -8.70
C LEU A 18 -2.10 -3.83 -9.17
N GLU A 19 -1.36 -3.09 -10.02
CA GLU A 19 -1.83 -1.79 -10.55
C GLU A 19 -3.24 -1.87 -11.14
N TYR A 20 -3.51 -2.92 -11.93
CA TYR A 20 -4.83 -3.13 -12.53
C TYR A 20 -5.92 -3.40 -11.48
N ALA A 21 -5.64 -4.24 -10.48
CA ALA A 21 -6.59 -4.54 -9.41
C ALA A 21 -6.88 -3.29 -8.54
N VAL A 22 -5.87 -2.45 -8.33
CA VAL A 22 -5.97 -1.19 -7.58
C VAL A 22 -6.79 -0.16 -8.34
N GLU A 23 -6.58 -0.01 -9.64
CA GLU A 23 -7.31 0.97 -10.46
C GLU A 23 -8.83 0.79 -10.38
N HIS A 24 -9.31 -0.44 -10.54
CA HIS A 24 -10.74 -0.76 -10.40
C HIS A 24 -11.26 -0.53 -8.98
N THR A 25 -10.45 -0.87 -7.98
CA THR A 25 -10.82 -0.71 -6.57
C THR A 25 -11.02 0.76 -6.19
N LEU A 26 -10.26 1.67 -6.80
CA LEU A 26 -10.22 3.09 -6.44
C LEU A 26 -11.02 4.01 -7.37
N ALA A 27 -11.53 3.49 -8.49
CA ALA A 27 -12.26 4.28 -9.48
C ALA A 27 -13.43 5.08 -8.86
N GLY A 28 -13.57 6.34 -9.31
CA GLY A 28 -14.67 7.23 -8.93
C GLY A 28 -14.60 7.81 -7.50
N ARG A 29 -13.51 7.60 -6.76
CA ARG A 29 -13.36 8.06 -5.36
C ARG A 29 -12.35 9.21 -5.24
N ARG A 30 -12.43 9.96 -4.14
CA ARG A 30 -11.37 10.88 -3.74
C ARG A 30 -10.21 10.09 -3.13
N VAL A 31 -9.11 9.94 -3.87
CA VAL A 31 -8.00 9.04 -3.51
C VAL A 31 -6.77 9.81 -3.03
N LEU A 32 -6.25 9.42 -1.86
CA LEU A 32 -4.91 9.80 -1.40
C LEU A 32 -3.88 8.75 -1.82
N ARG A 33 -2.83 9.17 -2.51
CA ARG A 33 -1.66 8.33 -2.81
C ARG A 33 -0.46 8.73 -1.99
N VAL A 34 0.15 7.77 -1.30
CA VAL A 34 1.39 7.96 -0.55
C VAL A 34 2.47 7.07 -1.15
N ALA A 35 3.57 7.68 -1.58
CA ALA A 35 4.69 6.97 -2.18
C ALA A 35 5.89 6.99 -1.24
N GLY A 36 6.46 5.81 -0.97
CA GLY A 36 7.78 5.70 -0.38
C GLY A 36 8.92 5.94 -1.39
N PRO A 37 10.17 5.98 -0.93
CA PRO A 37 11.34 6.46 -1.69
C PRO A 37 11.69 5.66 -2.96
N ARG A 38 11.18 4.43 -3.10
CA ARG A 38 11.47 3.53 -4.23
C ARG A 38 10.22 3.11 -5.00
N THR A 39 9.15 3.89 -4.89
CA THR A 39 7.88 3.62 -5.58
C THR A 39 8.05 3.82 -7.09
N PRO A 40 7.72 2.83 -7.94
CA PRO A 40 7.69 3.02 -9.38
C PRO A 40 6.62 4.05 -9.76
N ARG A 41 6.69 4.58 -10.99
CA ARG A 41 5.67 5.50 -11.49
C ARG A 41 4.33 4.78 -11.64
N LEU A 42 3.38 5.12 -10.76
CA LEU A 42 2.02 4.62 -10.76
C LEU A 42 1.13 5.42 -11.73
N THR A 43 0.36 4.72 -12.56
CA THR A 43 -0.58 5.33 -13.52
C THR A 43 -1.99 5.53 -12.96
N THR A 44 -2.29 4.95 -11.79
CA THR A 44 -3.60 5.06 -11.15
C THR A 44 -3.99 6.53 -10.96
N PRO A 45 -5.15 6.98 -11.48
CA PRO A 45 -5.62 8.34 -11.27
C PRO A 45 -5.97 8.53 -9.80
N VAL A 46 -5.51 9.63 -9.20
CA VAL A 46 -5.70 9.95 -7.78
C VAL A 46 -5.96 11.44 -7.59
N SER A 47 -6.59 11.80 -6.48
CA SER A 47 -6.91 13.20 -6.17
C SER A 47 -5.71 13.95 -5.61
N VAL A 48 -4.97 13.30 -4.72
CA VAL A 48 -3.75 13.85 -4.11
C VAL A 48 -2.67 12.78 -4.13
N ALA A 49 -1.45 13.18 -4.47
CA ALA A 49 -0.28 12.31 -4.45
C ALA A 49 0.88 12.99 -3.72
N ILE A 50 1.40 12.31 -2.70
CA ILE A 50 2.47 12.80 -1.83
C ILE A 50 3.52 11.74 -1.58
N ARG A 51 4.65 12.13 -1.02
CA ARG A 51 5.65 11.24 -0.43
C ARG A 51 5.28 10.88 1.00
N ARG A 52 5.80 9.76 1.49
CA ARG A 52 5.58 9.27 2.86
C ARG A 52 5.86 10.35 3.92
N GLU A 53 6.91 11.13 3.72
CA GLU A 53 7.36 12.16 4.68
C GLU A 53 6.38 13.33 4.78
N GLU A 54 5.53 13.53 3.76
CA GLU A 54 4.56 14.63 3.68
C GLU A 54 3.20 14.24 4.29
N LEU A 55 2.99 12.96 4.61
CA LEU A 55 1.70 12.45 5.09
C LEU A 55 1.20 13.16 6.37
N GLY A 56 2.11 13.58 7.23
CA GLY A 56 1.77 14.31 8.45
C GLY A 56 1.14 15.69 8.19
N ALA A 57 1.49 16.33 7.07
CA ALA A 57 1.03 17.67 6.71
C ALA A 57 -0.31 17.71 5.97
N VAL A 58 -0.86 16.55 5.60
CA VAL A 58 -2.19 16.47 4.97
C VAL A 58 -3.26 16.73 6.03
N GLU A 59 -4.12 17.72 5.85
CA GLU A 59 -5.20 18.02 6.81
C GLU A 59 -6.54 17.37 6.43
N GLU A 60 -6.71 17.00 5.16
CA GLU A 60 -7.94 16.44 4.62
C GLU A 60 -8.04 14.91 4.81
N THR A 61 -9.27 14.39 4.74
CA THR A 61 -9.56 12.95 4.72
C THR A 61 -9.94 12.48 3.32
N PHE A 62 -9.83 11.18 3.05
CA PHE A 62 -10.06 10.62 1.72
C PHE A 62 -10.94 9.37 1.75
N GLN A 63 -11.78 9.22 0.73
CA GLN A 63 -12.69 8.08 0.55
C GLN A 63 -11.94 6.79 0.22
N ALA A 64 -10.72 6.91 -0.29
CA ALA A 64 -9.83 5.78 -0.49
C ALA A 64 -8.35 6.17 -0.42
N GLY A 65 -7.51 5.17 -0.17
CA GLY A 65 -6.09 5.34 -0.01
C GLY A 65 -5.27 4.30 -0.78
N LEU A 66 -4.20 4.74 -1.42
CA LEU A 66 -3.15 3.90 -1.97
C LEU A 66 -1.79 4.25 -1.35
N ALA A 67 -1.21 3.37 -0.53
CA ALA A 67 0.16 3.53 -0.06
C ALA A 67 1.09 2.49 -0.67
N CYS A 68 2.17 2.94 -1.31
CA CYS A 68 3.10 2.06 -2.01
C CYS A 68 4.53 2.26 -1.49
N PHE A 69 5.22 1.16 -1.19
CA PHE A 69 6.62 1.13 -0.73
C PHE A 69 6.90 1.96 0.54
N CYS A 70 5.91 2.08 1.43
CA CYS A 70 6.02 2.94 2.61
C CYS A 70 6.56 2.23 3.86
N LEU A 71 6.36 0.91 3.98
CA LEU A 71 6.54 0.13 5.20
C LEU A 71 7.81 -0.72 5.22
N GLY A 72 8.25 -1.25 4.07
CA GLY A 72 9.27 -2.31 4.01
C GLY A 72 10.67 -1.92 4.51
N GLU A 73 10.94 -0.63 4.73
CA GLU A 73 12.21 -0.12 5.27
C GLU A 73 12.05 0.49 6.68
N LEU A 74 10.85 0.43 7.27
CA LEU A 74 10.56 0.95 8.60
C LEU A 74 10.70 -0.14 9.67
N THR A 75 11.12 0.24 10.88
CA THR A 75 11.03 -0.63 12.06
C THR A 75 9.56 -0.90 12.45
N ALA A 76 9.31 -1.81 13.38
CA ALA A 76 7.96 -2.09 13.88
C ALA A 76 7.26 -0.82 14.39
N GLU A 77 7.97 0.01 15.17
CA GLU A 77 7.46 1.28 15.70
C GLU A 77 7.20 2.28 14.56
N GLY A 78 8.09 2.34 13.57
CA GLY A 78 7.92 3.18 12.39
C GLY A 78 6.69 2.79 11.57
N ARG A 79 6.44 1.49 11.40
CA ARG A 79 5.24 0.98 10.72
C ARG A 79 3.97 1.34 11.49
N ALA A 80 3.95 1.14 12.81
CA ALA A 80 2.81 1.52 13.65
C ALA A 80 2.54 3.03 13.59
N ALA A 81 3.58 3.86 13.66
CA ALA A 81 3.46 5.31 13.54
C ALA A 81 2.92 5.73 12.16
N PHE A 82 3.45 5.15 11.09
CA PHE A 82 2.94 5.40 9.74
C PHE A 82 1.47 5.01 9.61
N LEU A 83 1.10 3.80 10.04
CA LEU A 83 -0.27 3.30 9.93
C LEU A 83 -1.23 4.17 10.73
N ARG A 84 -0.84 4.66 11.91
CA ARG A 84 -1.68 5.60 12.67
C ARG A 84 -2.02 6.85 11.86
N VAL A 85 -0.99 7.56 11.36
CA VAL A 85 -1.20 8.79 10.59
C VAL A 85 -1.92 8.50 9.26
N TRP A 86 -1.58 7.39 8.60
CA TRP A 86 -2.25 6.93 7.39
C TRP A 86 -3.75 6.81 7.58
N HIS A 87 -4.19 6.10 8.63
CA HIS A 87 -5.61 5.93 8.91
C HIS A 87 -6.27 7.26 9.27
N GLU A 88 -5.60 8.16 10.01
CA GLU A 88 -6.13 9.50 10.30
C GLU A 88 -6.49 10.31 9.03
N ARG A 89 -5.88 10.01 7.87
CA ARG A 89 -6.18 10.65 6.58
C ARG A 89 -7.23 9.95 5.73
N LEU A 90 -7.81 8.86 6.21
CA LEU A 90 -8.88 8.16 5.49
C LEU A 90 -10.23 8.47 6.13
N GLU A 91 -11.34 8.31 5.42
CA GLU A 91 -12.68 8.35 6.04
C GLU A 91 -12.98 7.00 6.74
N ALA A 92 -13.89 6.98 7.70
CA ALA A 92 -14.42 5.71 8.20
C ALA A 92 -15.10 4.95 7.06
N GLY A 93 -14.83 3.66 6.90
CA GLY A 93 -15.33 2.90 5.75
C GLY A 93 -14.57 3.16 4.43
N ALA A 94 -13.50 3.97 4.44
CA ALA A 94 -12.69 4.20 3.24
C ALA A 94 -12.01 2.91 2.78
N THR A 95 -11.89 2.74 1.47
CA THR A 95 -11.13 1.62 0.90
C THR A 95 -9.64 1.92 0.96
N ALA A 96 -8.88 1.13 1.72
CA ALA A 96 -7.44 1.25 1.83
C ALA A 96 -6.76 0.12 1.06
N VAL A 97 -5.75 0.50 0.27
CA VAL A 97 -4.85 -0.42 -0.41
C VAL A 97 -3.42 -0.07 -0.03
N LEU A 98 -2.66 -1.05 0.43
CA LEU A 98 -1.22 -0.91 0.62
C LEU A 98 -0.48 -1.99 -0.14
N ALA A 99 0.66 -1.62 -0.71
CA ALA A 99 1.51 -2.51 -1.47
C ALA A 99 2.98 -2.24 -1.14
N ASP A 100 3.75 -3.27 -0.86
CA ASP A 100 5.17 -3.12 -0.60
C ASP A 100 5.96 -4.37 -1.01
N ARG A 101 7.28 -4.26 -0.96
CA ARG A 101 8.16 -5.43 -0.98
C ARG A 101 8.02 -6.18 0.33
N ARG A 102 8.29 -7.48 0.25
CA ARG A 102 8.54 -8.30 1.44
C ARG A 102 9.77 -7.76 2.17
N GLY A 103 9.68 -7.71 3.49
CA GLY A 103 10.73 -7.28 4.41
C GLY A 103 10.29 -7.58 5.84
N GLU A 104 11.23 -7.49 6.79
CA GLU A 104 11.04 -7.96 8.16
C GLU A 104 9.73 -7.46 8.82
N GLY A 105 8.88 -8.39 9.26
CA GLY A 105 7.56 -8.12 9.85
C GLY A 105 6.47 -7.75 8.83
N CYS A 106 6.73 -7.91 7.55
CA CYS A 106 5.81 -7.76 6.41
C CYS A 106 6.13 -8.83 5.34
N GLU A 107 6.46 -10.06 5.75
CA GLU A 107 6.89 -11.11 4.81
C GLU A 107 5.81 -12.16 4.56
N THR A 108 4.97 -12.42 5.55
CA THR A 108 3.99 -13.50 5.53
C THR A 108 2.56 -12.98 5.62
N PRO A 109 1.57 -13.76 5.14
CA PRO A 109 0.17 -13.39 5.30
C PRO A 109 -0.25 -13.19 6.76
N ALA A 110 0.31 -13.96 7.69
CA ALA A 110 0.00 -13.87 9.12
C ALA A 110 0.51 -12.55 9.73
N GLU A 111 1.77 -12.18 9.48
CA GLU A 111 2.32 -10.91 9.95
C GLU A 111 1.54 -9.70 9.41
N LEU A 112 1.14 -9.75 8.14
CA LEU A 112 0.32 -8.71 7.54
C LEU A 112 -1.09 -8.69 8.15
N ALA A 113 -1.69 -9.86 8.42
CA ALA A 113 -2.98 -9.94 9.10
C ALA A 113 -2.92 -9.35 10.51
N ASP A 114 -1.87 -9.62 11.27
CA ASP A 114 -1.67 -9.05 12.60
C ASP A 114 -1.43 -7.53 12.55
N LEU A 115 -0.66 -7.06 11.55
CA LEU A 115 -0.35 -5.65 11.37
C LEU A 115 -1.57 -4.82 10.95
N PHE A 116 -2.40 -5.33 10.04
CA PHE A 116 -3.52 -4.59 9.46
C PHE A 116 -4.87 -4.90 10.13
N GLY A 117 -5.03 -6.08 10.72
CA GLY A 117 -6.27 -6.56 11.34
C GLY A 117 -6.91 -5.57 12.32
N PRO A 118 -6.17 -4.95 13.25
CA PRO A 118 -6.72 -3.97 14.18
C PRO A 118 -7.31 -2.71 13.53
N HIS A 119 -6.96 -2.42 12.27
CA HIS A 119 -7.39 -1.23 11.53
C HIS A 119 -8.39 -1.52 10.42
N ALA A 120 -8.74 -2.80 10.21
CA ALA A 120 -9.37 -3.27 9.00
C ALA A 120 -10.70 -3.99 9.25
N LYS A 121 -11.71 -3.64 8.47
CA LYS A 121 -12.87 -4.47 8.15
C LYS A 121 -12.63 -5.14 6.79
N ALA A 122 -13.08 -6.40 6.66
CA ALA A 122 -12.95 -7.17 5.42
C ALA A 122 -11.51 -7.20 4.84
N LEU A 123 -10.52 -7.44 5.70
CA LEU A 123 -9.11 -7.51 5.32
C LEU A 123 -8.86 -8.64 4.33
N ASN A 124 -8.29 -8.30 3.18
CA ASN A 124 -7.75 -9.21 2.20
C ASN A 124 -6.23 -9.01 2.14
N VAL A 125 -5.49 -10.10 2.30
CA VAL A 125 -4.03 -10.13 2.25
C VAL A 125 -3.60 -11.03 1.10
N GLU A 126 -2.79 -10.49 0.21
CA GLU A 126 -2.18 -11.24 -0.89
C GLU A 126 -0.66 -11.10 -0.83
N VAL A 127 0.03 -12.23 -0.87
CA VAL A 127 1.49 -12.27 -0.82
C VAL A 127 1.99 -12.98 -2.07
N GLY A 128 2.65 -12.22 -2.93
CA GLY A 128 3.35 -12.73 -4.09
C GLY A 128 4.81 -13.07 -3.79
N PRO A 129 5.56 -13.53 -4.81
CA PRO A 129 6.97 -13.85 -4.67
C PRO A 129 7.85 -12.67 -4.23
N THR A 130 7.53 -11.44 -4.67
CA THR A 130 8.35 -10.24 -4.40
C THR A 130 7.61 -9.21 -3.58
N PHE A 131 6.33 -9.03 -3.87
CA PHE A 131 5.51 -8.01 -3.27
C PHE A 131 4.38 -8.65 -2.48
N TRP A 132 3.88 -7.90 -1.51
CA TRP A 132 2.59 -8.17 -0.92
C TRP A 132 1.69 -6.97 -1.17
N TRP A 133 0.39 -7.21 -1.08
CA TRP A 133 -0.58 -6.15 -1.00
C TRP A 133 -1.72 -6.52 -0.09
N VAL A 134 -2.30 -5.51 0.52
CA VAL A 134 -3.48 -5.65 1.34
C VAL A 134 -4.54 -4.71 0.83
N ARG A 135 -5.79 -5.16 0.94
CA ARG A 135 -6.96 -4.35 0.70
C ARG A 135 -7.91 -4.52 1.88
N TYR A 136 -8.41 -3.43 2.41
CA TYR A 136 -9.39 -3.45 3.48
C TYR A 136 -10.28 -2.22 3.46
N GLU A 137 -11.37 -2.30 4.19
CA GLU A 137 -12.18 -1.16 4.58
C GLU A 137 -11.67 -0.63 5.93
N ARG A 138 -11.45 0.68 6.07
CA ARG A 138 -11.02 1.26 7.34
C ARG A 138 -12.09 1.00 8.42
N ALA A 139 -11.66 0.38 9.52
CA ALA A 139 -12.50 0.08 10.67
C ALA A 139 -13.10 1.33 11.34
#